data_AF-A0A920RKZ6-F1
#
_entry.id   AF-A0A920RKZ6-F1
#
_cell.length_a   1.000
_cell.length_b   1.000
_cell.length_c   1.000
_cell.angle_alpha   90.00
_cell.angle_beta   90.00
_cell.angle_gamma   90.00
#
_symmetry.space_group_name_H-M   'P 1'
#
loop_
_entity.id
_entity.type
_entity.pdbx_description
1 polymer ?
#
loop_
_entity_poly.entity_id
_entity_poly.type
_entity_poly.pdbx_seq_one_letter_code
_entity_poly.pdbx_strand_id
1 'polypeptide(L)' 'MLARLRHDFDQAGFLEVETPLLSGDVCVDEHIEPFVVSGLGDEELFLQTSPEFAMKRLVADSADRSTR' A
#
# COMPACT_ATOMS: atom_id res chain seq x y z
N MET A 1 0.22 21.72 7.35
CA MET A 1 1.04 20.99 6.36
C MET A 1 0.25 19.87 5.68
N LEU A 2 -0.23 18.84 6.39
CA LEU A 2 -0.96 17.71 5.80
C LEU A 2 -2.22 18.10 5.00
N ALA A 3 -3.06 18.99 5.53
CA ALA A 3 -4.27 19.43 4.83
C ALA A 3 -3.97 20.12 3.50
N ARG A 4 -2.86 20.88 3.44
CA ARG A 4 -2.44 21.55 2.21
C ARG A 4 -1.96 20.54 1.16
N LEU A 5 -1.14 19.57 1.58
CA LEU A 5 -0.66 18.49 0.71
C LEU A 5 -1.85 17.72 0.11
N ARG A 6 -2.79 17.27 0.94
CA ARG A 6 -4.00 16.58 0.48
C ARG A 6 -4.78 17.40 -0.54
N HIS A 7 -4.98 18.69 -0.26
CA HIS A 7 -5.67 19.59 -1.19
C HIS A 7 -4.94 19.71 -2.53
N ASP A 8 -3.62 19.89 -2.53
CA ASP A 8 -2.86 20.00 -3.77
C ASP A 8 -2.90 18.70 -4.61
N PHE A 9 -2.89 17.51 -3.97
CA PHE A 9 -3.03 16.22 -4.65
C PHE A 9 -4.45 16.00 -5.22
N ASP A 10 -5.48 16.38 -4.45
CA ASP A 10 -6.88 16.35 -4.89
C ASP A 10 -7.10 17.24 -6.12
N GLN A 11 -6.55 18.47 -6.12
CA GLN A 11 -6.63 19.38 -7.28
C GLN A 11 -5.92 18.84 -8.51
N ALA A 12 -4.88 18.03 -8.34
CA ALA A 12 -4.19 17.34 -9.43
C ALA A 12 -4.89 16.03 -9.88
N GLY A 13 -6.03 15.67 -9.27
CA GLY A 13 -6.82 14.50 -9.63
C GLY A 13 -6.30 13.17 -9.07
N PHE A 14 -5.40 13.21 -8.07
CA PHE A 14 -4.97 12.00 -7.38
C PHE A 14 -6.04 11.53 -6.39
N LEU A 15 -6.23 10.21 -6.31
CA LEU A 15 -7.12 9.57 -5.34
C LEU A 15 -6.34 9.20 -4.08
N GLU A 16 -6.74 9.73 -2.92
CA GLU A 16 -6.24 9.26 -1.62
C GLU A 16 -6.83 7.87 -1.31
N VAL A 17 -5.98 6.91 -0.96
CA VAL A 17 -6.36 5.53 -0.68
C VAL A 17 -5.74 5.03 0.61
N GLU A 18 -6.45 4.16 1.31
CA GLU A 18 -5.91 3.38 2.42
C GLU A 18 -5.50 2.00 1.90
N THR A 19 -4.32 1.53 2.30
CA THR A 19 -3.79 0.21 1.92
C THR A 19 -3.61 -0.67 3.16
N PRO A 20 -3.63 -2.00 3.01
CA PRO A 20 -3.47 -2.90 4.16
C PRO A 20 -2.15 -2.66 4.90
N LEU A 21 -2.22 -2.53 6.23
CA LEU A 21 -1.03 -2.41 7.08
C LEU A 21 -0.34 -3.76 7.32
N LEU A 22 -1.12 -4.85 7.30
CA LEU A 22 -0.63 -6.22 7.42
C LEU A 22 -0.89 -6.97 6.12
N SER A 23 0.08 -7.77 5.70
CA SER A 23 -0.02 -8.62 4.51
C SER A 23 0.88 -9.84 4.69
N GLY A 24 0.52 -10.96 4.06
CA GLY A 24 1.37 -12.16 4.01
C GLY A 24 2.63 -11.96 3.16
N ASP A 25 2.60 -10.99 2.24
CA ASP A 25 3.77 -10.54 1.48
C ASP A 25 4.29 -9.20 2.00
N VAL A 26 5.59 -8.94 1.86
CA VAL A 26 6.23 -7.67 2.17
C VAL A 26 7.31 -7.33 1.14
N CYS A 27 7.54 -6.04 0.90
CA CYS A 27 8.65 -5.60 0.05
C CYS A 27 9.98 -5.99 0.72
N VAL A 28 10.82 -6.75 0.01
CA VAL A 28 12.15 -7.13 0.47
C VAL A 28 13.12 -6.01 0.11
N ASP A 29 13.64 -5.34 1.14
CA ASP A 29 14.69 -4.34 1.04
C ASP A 29 15.89 -4.81 1.86
N GLU A 30 17.11 -4.66 1.33
CA GLU A 30 18.35 -5.16 1.96
C GLU A 30 18.61 -4.56 3.34
N HIS A 31 18.11 -3.35 3.60
CA HIS A 31 18.41 -2.60 4.81
C HIS A 31 17.21 -2.44 5.74
N ILE A 32 16.08 -3.06 5.42
CA ILE A 32 14.85 -2.94 6.21
C ILE A 32 14.32 -4.32 6.58
N GLU A 33 14.38 -4.63 7.88
CA GLU A 33 13.75 -5.82 8.44
C GLU A 33 12.27 -5.51 8.77
N PRO A 34 11.31 -6.23 8.17
CA PRO A 34 9.90 -6.02 8.46
C PRO A 34 9.52 -6.62 9.81
N PHE A 35 8.56 -5.99 10.51
CA PHE A 35 8.00 -6.57 11.73
C PHE A 35 7.10 -7.74 11.39
N VAL A 36 7.40 -8.91 11.96
CA VAL A 36 6.56 -10.11 11.89
C VAL A 36 5.49 -10.04 12.97
N VAL A 37 4.23 -10.23 12.58
CA VAL A 37 3.06 -10.25 13.45
C VAL A 37 2.44 -11.63 13.39
N SER A 38 2.48 -12.32 14.54
CA SER A 38 1.88 -13.64 14.73
C SER A 38 0.65 -13.56 15.65
N GLY A 39 -0.18 -14.61 15.65
CA GLY A 39 -1.34 -14.71 16.53
C GLY A 39 -2.65 -14.11 15.99
N LEU A 40 -2.68 -13.71 14.71
CA LEU A 40 -3.90 -13.27 13.99
C LEU A 40 -4.50 -14.39 13.11
N GLY A 41 -4.15 -15.64 13.39
CA GLY A 41 -4.50 -16.83 12.61
C GLY A 41 -3.35 -17.83 12.61
N ASP A 42 -3.38 -18.77 11.67
CA ASP A 42 -2.32 -19.78 11.48
C ASP A 42 -1.17 -19.27 10.59
N GLU A 43 -1.32 -18.10 9.96
CA GLU A 43 -0.32 -17.52 9.06
C GLU A 43 0.47 -16.38 9.73
N GLU A 44 1.76 -16.29 9.41
CA GLU A 44 2.58 -15.14 9.76
C GLU A 44 2.25 -13.97 8.82
N LEU A 45 2.03 -12.79 9.40
CA LEU A 45 1.80 -11.55 8.66
C LEU A 45 2.95 -10.58 8.88
N PHE A 46 3.17 -9.68 7.94
CA PHE A 46 4.21 -8.66 8.02
C PHE A 46 3.60 -7.27 8.06
N LEU A 47 4.07 -6.43 8.98
CA LEU A 47 3.79 -5.00 8.94
C LEU A 47 4.48 -4.41 7.71
N GLN A 48 3.69 -3.78 6.86
CA GLN A 48 4.20 -3.23 5.61
C GLN A 48 5.13 -2.05 5.88
N THR A 49 6.33 -2.12 5.33
CA THR A 49 7.35 -1.06 5.39
C THR A 49 7.04 0.08 4.41
N SER A 50 6.25 -0.23 3.37
CA SER A 50 5.80 0.70 2.34
C SER A 50 4.48 0.23 1.71
N PRO A 51 3.58 1.15 1.31
CA PRO A 51 2.34 0.81 0.60
C PRO A 51 2.54 0.48 -0.88
N GLU A 52 3.77 0.52 -1.39
CA GLU A 52 4.09 0.47 -2.83
C GLU A 52 3.45 -0.71 -3.58
N PHE A 53 3.55 -1.93 -3.05
CA PHE A 53 2.99 -3.12 -3.71
C PHE A 53 1.46 -3.05 -3.80
N ALA A 54 0.79 -2.62 -2.73
CA ALA A 54 -0.66 -2.44 -2.73
C ALA A 54 -1.07 -1.34 -3.73
N MET A 55 -0.36 -0.21 -3.75
CA MET A 55 -0.63 0.88 -4.70
C MET A 55 -0.40 0.49 -6.16
N LYS A 56 0.67 -0.26 -6.46
CA LYS A 56 0.92 -0.79 -7.81
C LYS A 56 -0.20 -1.71 -8.28
N ARG A 57 -0.73 -2.55 -7.40
CA ARG A 57 -1.88 -3.42 -7.71
C ARG A 57 -3.13 -2.60 -8.04
N LEU A 58 -3.40 -1.52 -7.30
CA LEU A 58 -4.52 -0.62 -7.61
C LEU A 58 -4.38 0.03 -8.98
N VAL A 59 -3.17 0.49 -9.33
CA VAL A 59 -2.89 1.05 -10.66
C VAL A 59 -3.09 -0.01 -11.75
N ALA A 60 -2.52 -1.19 -11.59
CA ALA A 60 -2.66 -2.29 -12.56
C ALA A 60 -4.13 -2.69 -12.78
N ASP A 61 -4.90 -2.81 -11.70
CA ASP A 61 -6.32 -3.16 -11.74
C ASP A 61 -7.18 -2.04 -12.38
N SER A 62 -6.81 -0.77 -12.19
CA SER A 62 -7.44 0.36 -12.89
C SER A 62 -7.15 0.40 -14.39
N ALA A 63 -5.93 0.01 -14.79
CA ALA A 63 -5.53 -0.05 -16.19
C ALA A 63 -6.25 -1.18 -16.96
N ASP A 64 -6.45 -2.34 -16.33
CA ASP A 64 -7.21 -3.45 -16.91
C ASP A 64 -8.68 -3.06 -17.14
N ARG A 65 -9.28 -2.34 -16.18
CA ARG A 65 -10.66 -1.84 -16.32
C ARG A 65 -10.85 -0.78 -17.39
N SER A 66 -9.84 0.02 -17.71
CA SER A 66 -9.94 1.03 -18.78
C SER A 66 -9.85 0.43 -20.20
N THR A 67 -9.45 -0.84 -20.32
CA THR A 67 -9.30 -1.55 -21.59
C THR A 67 -10.52 -2.45 -21.91
N ARG A 68 -11.49 -2.52 -21.00
CA ARG A 68 -12.77 -3.22 -21.18
C ARG A 68 -13.91 -2.23 -21.41
#